data_AF-A0AAW8DSP8-F1
#
_entry.id   AF-A0AAW8DSP8-F1
#
_cell.length_a   1.000
_cell.length_b   1.000
_cell.length_c   1.000
_cell.angle_alpha   90.00
_cell.angle_beta   90.00
_cell.angle_gamma   90.00
#
_symmetry.space_group_name_H-M   'P 1'
#
loop_
_entity.id
_entity.type
_entity.pdbx_description
1 polymer ?
#
loop_
_entity_poly.entity_id
_entity_poly.type
_entity_poly.pdbx_seq_one_letter_code
_entity_poly.pdbx_strand_id
1 'polypeptide(L)' 'MKQIRLCWTSHVSHLKHEIQNTAEWTFATPYLRQDYEIMARAGNEIFGAGTHWIEERDAPDGDPALPPPSAA' A
#
# COMPACT_ATOMS: atom_id res chain seq x y z
N MET A 1 2.63 -14.57 -5.43
CA MET A 1 1.55 -13.57 -5.20
C MET A 1 2.17 -12.18 -5.11
N LYS A 2 1.45 -11.07 -5.31
CA LYS A 2 2.03 -9.72 -5.19
C LYS A 2 1.65 -9.04 -3.87
N GLN A 3 2.53 -8.21 -3.35
CA GLN A 3 2.26 -7.28 -2.27
C GLN A 3 2.39 -5.84 -2.75
N ILE A 4 1.57 -4.96 -2.20
CA ILE A 4 1.59 -3.53 -2.46
C ILE A 4 1.73 -2.74 -1.16
N ARG A 5 2.28 -1.54 -1.24
CA ARG A 5 2.25 -0.53 -0.18
C ARG A 5 2.08 0.85 -0.78
N LEU A 6 1.40 1.74 -0.05
CA LEU A 6 1.37 3.15 -0.38
C LEU A 6 2.61 3.83 0.22
N CYS A 7 3.34 4.56 -0.60
CA CYS A 7 4.52 5.31 -0.21
C CYS A 7 4.27 6.80 -0.38
N TRP A 8 5.00 7.60 0.40
CA TRP A 8 4.98 9.05 0.30
C TRP A 8 6.33 9.66 0.68
N THR A 9 6.54 10.89 0.23
CA THR A 9 7.74 11.66 0.59
C THR A 9 7.78 11.98 2.09
N SER A 10 8.99 12.02 2.66
CA SER A 10 9.19 12.24 4.11
C SER A 10 8.58 13.55 4.63
N HIS A 11 8.42 14.57 3.78
CA HIS A 11 7.82 15.85 4.15
C HIS A 11 6.30 15.75 4.40
N VAL A 12 5.60 14.78 3.80
CA VAL A 12 4.15 14.53 4.03
C VAL A 12 3.90 13.74 5.31
N SER A 13 4.96 13.16 5.89
CA SER A 13 4.94 12.30 7.08
C SER A 13 4.51 13.01 8.37
N HIS A 14 4.00 14.24 8.36
CA HIS A 14 3.59 14.98 9.56
C HIS A 14 2.09 14.88 9.89
N LEU A 15 1.25 14.31 9.02
CA LEU A 15 -0.20 14.19 9.20
C LEU A 15 -0.64 12.84 9.81
N LYS A 16 0.13 12.40 10.81
CA LYS A 16 0.72 11.05 10.89
C LYS A 16 -0.06 9.95 11.62
N HIS A 17 -1.38 10.05 11.84
CA HIS A 17 -2.09 9.00 12.59
C HIS A 17 -2.86 7.99 11.74
N GLU A 18 -3.35 8.36 10.56
CA GLU A 18 -4.18 7.46 9.75
C GLU A 18 -3.42 6.75 8.61
N ILE A 19 -2.29 7.31 8.16
CA ILE A 19 -1.55 6.81 6.98
C ILE A 19 -0.53 5.72 7.35
N GLN A 20 -0.18 5.52 8.63
CA GLN A 20 0.88 4.54 8.99
C GLN A 20 0.56 3.11 8.56
N ASN A 21 -0.73 2.71 8.58
CA ASN A 21 -1.14 1.37 8.18
C ASN A 21 -1.02 1.11 6.67
N THR A 22 -0.91 2.14 5.83
CA THR A 22 -0.80 1.97 4.36
C THR A 22 0.65 1.89 3.88
N ALA A 23 1.64 2.17 4.74
CA ALA A 23 3.06 1.97 4.45
C ALA A 23 3.54 0.51 4.60
N GLU A 24 2.72 -0.36 5.20
CA GLU A 24 3.05 -1.77 5.35
C GLU A 24 2.80 -2.55 4.05
N TRP A 25 3.64 -3.55 3.81
CA TRP A 25 3.45 -4.45 2.68
C TRP A 25 2.26 -5.37 2.94
N THR A 26 1.25 -5.29 2.09
CA THR A 26 0.02 -6.07 2.20
C THR A 26 -0.30 -6.75 0.88
N PHE A 27 -1.05 -7.85 0.92
CA PHE A 27 -1.38 -8.60 -0.30
C PHE A 27 -2.19 -7.76 -1.26
N ALA A 28 -1.75 -7.77 -2.52
CA ALA A 28 -2.44 -7.08 -3.59
C ALA A 28 -3.79 -7.76 -3.85
N THR A 29 -4.87 -7.10 -3.44
CA THR A 29 -6.22 -7.42 -3.93
C THR A 29 -6.64 -6.33 -4.93
N PRO A 30 -7.55 -6.63 -5.87
CA PRO A 30 -8.06 -5.61 -6.80
C PRO A 30 -8.66 -4.40 -6.07
N TYR A 31 -9.38 -4.66 -4.98
CA TYR A 31 -9.98 -3.64 -4.13
C TYR A 31 -8.91 -2.74 -3.47
N LEU A 32 -7.91 -3.36 -2.86
CA LEU A 32 -6.86 -2.61 -2.14
C LEU A 32 -5.98 -1.80 -3.09
N ARG A 33 -5.72 -2.31 -4.29
CA ARG A 33 -5.03 -1.55 -5.33
C ARG A 33 -5.82 -0.30 -5.71
N GLN A 34 -7.13 -0.42 -5.92
CA GLN A 34 -7.98 0.71 -6.24
C GLN A 34 -7.99 1.77 -5.11
N ASP A 35 -8.09 1.34 -3.84
CA ASP A 35 -8.01 2.25 -2.70
C ASP A 35 -6.66 2.99 -2.66
N TYR A 36 -5.55 2.29 -2.91
CA TYR A 36 -4.22 2.89 -2.91
C TYR A 36 -4.02 3.85 -4.07
N GLU A 37 -4.61 3.57 -5.24
CA GLU A 37 -4.61 4.50 -6.38
C GLU A 37 -5.37 5.78 -6.07
N ILE A 38 -6.53 5.67 -5.42
CA ILE A 38 -7.32 6.82 -4.96
C ILE A 38 -6.52 7.65 -3.94
N MET A 39 -5.90 6.99 -2.95
CA MET A 39 -5.10 7.67 -1.94
C MET A 39 -3.84 8.33 -2.53
N ALA A 40 -3.15 7.66 -3.46
CA ALA A 40 -2.00 8.23 -4.14
C ALA A 40 -2.41 9.45 -4.98
N ARG A 41 -3.53 9.38 -5.69
CA ARG A 41 -4.07 10.50 -6.46
C ARG A 41 -4.43 11.68 -5.55
N ALA A 42 -5.21 11.44 -4.50
CA ALA A 42 -5.62 12.47 -3.55
C ALA A 42 -4.41 13.10 -2.84
N GLY A 43 -3.44 12.29 -2.41
CA GLY A 43 -2.20 12.77 -1.81
C GLY A 43 -1.38 13.62 -2.77
N ASN A 44 -1.27 13.22 -4.04
CA ASN A 44 -0.59 14.02 -5.06
C ASN A 44 -1.33 15.35 -5.36
N GLU A 45 -2.66 15.38 -5.29
CA GLU A 45 -3.43 16.61 -5.46
C GLU A 45 -3.25 17.59 -4.28
N ILE A 46 -3.12 17.09 -3.05
CA ILE A 46 -3.00 17.91 -1.84
C ILE A 46 -1.56 18.39 -1.61
N PHE A 47 -0.57 17.50 -1.79
CA PHE A 47 0.82 17.76 -1.42
C PHE A 47 1.73 18.06 -2.63
N GLY A 48 1.22 17.89 -3.84
CA GLY A 48 1.95 18.08 -5.09
C GLY A 48 2.25 16.76 -5.79
N ALA A 49 2.42 16.83 -7.11
CA ALA A 49 2.66 15.65 -7.94
C ALA A 49 3.95 14.92 -7.54
N GLY A 50 3.88 13.58 -7.50
CA GLY A 50 5.01 12.72 -7.15
C GLY A 50 5.29 12.62 -5.65
N THR A 51 4.44 13.20 -4.80
CA THR A 51 4.55 13.05 -3.35
C THR A 51 4.07 11.70 -2.84
N HIS A 52 3.18 11.02 -3.58
CA HIS A 52 2.63 9.71 -3.26
C HIS A 52 2.75 8.75 -4.45
N TRP A 53 3.14 7.51 -4.18
CA TRP A 53 3.24 6.44 -5.18
C TRP A 53 2.93 5.08 -4.56
N ILE A 54 2.65 4.10 -5.41
CA ILE A 54 2.44 2.71 -4.99
C ILE A 54 3.68 1.92 -5.37
N GLU A 55 4.19 1.14 -4.42
CA GLU A 55 5.22 0.14 -4.73
C GLU A 55 4.61 -1.25 -4.75
N GLU A 56 5.09 -2.07 -5.66
CA GLU A 56 4.67 -3.46 -5.81
C GLU A 56 5.89 -4.37 -5.73
N ARG A 57 5.74 -5.52 -5.07
CA ARG A 57 6.77 -6.57 -5.05
C ARG A 57 6.14 -7.95 -5.17
N ASP A 58 6.91 -8.92 -5.63
CA ASP A 58 6.56 -10.32 -5.49
C ASP A 58 6.67 -10.70 -4.00
N ALA A 59 5.61 -11.31 -3.47
CA ALA A 59 5.64 -11.92 -2.15
C ALA A 59 6.64 -13.09 -2.20
N PRO A 60 7.49 -13.28 -1.18
CA PRO A 60 8.38 -14.43 -1.13
C PRO A 60 7.54 -15.70 -1.24
N ASP A 61 7.84 -16.54 -2.23
CA ASP A 61 7.21 -17.83 -2.36
C ASP A 61 7.56 -18.67 -1.13
N GLY A 62 6.59 -18.84 -0.22
CA GLY A 62 6.71 -19.70 0.95
C GLY A 62 6.88 -19.01 2.30
N ASP A 63 6.16 -17.91 2.57
CA ASP A 63 6.01 -17.45 3.97
C ASP A 63 5.05 -18.39 4.74
N PRO A 64 5.53 -19.17 5.72
CA PRO A 64 4.69 -20.08 6.52
C PRO A 64 3.73 -19.34 7.48
N ALA A 65 3.80 -18.00 7.57
CA ALA A 65 2.96 -17.21 8.47
C ALA A 65 1.52 -16.97 7.95
N LEU A 66 1.21 -17.37 6.71
CA LEU A 66 -0.16 -17.26 6.19
C LEU A 66 -0.84 -18.62 6.25
N PRO A 67 -1.96 -18.76 6.98
CA PRO A 67 -2.78 -19.94 6.80
C PRO A 67 -3.22 -20.00 5.33
N PRO A 68 -3.17 -21.17 4.69
CA PRO A 68 -3.65 -21.32 3.32
C PRO A 68 -5.11 -20.81 3.25
N PRO A 69 -5.54 -20.25 2.11
CA PRO A 69 -6.93 -19.82 1.96
C PRO A 69 -7.82 -21.01 2.29
N SER A 70 -8.66 -20.85 3.32
CA SER A 70 -9.57 -21.89 3.80
C SER A 70 -10.46 -22.32 2.64
N ALA A 71 -10.26 -23.56 2.17
CA ALA A 71 -11.19 -24.19 1.25
C ALA A 71 -12.48 -24.50 2.02
N ALA A 72 -13.57 -23.81 1.68
CA ALA A 72 -14.94 -24.20 1.97
C ALA A 72 -15.85 -23.65 0.87
#